data_AF-A0A914KHI4-F1
#
_entry.id   AF-A0A914KHI4-F1
#
_cell.length_a   1.000
_cell.length_b   1.000
_cell.length_c   1.000
_cell.angle_alpha   90.00
_cell.angle_beta   90.00
_cell.angle_gamma   90.00
#
_symmetry.space_group_name_H-M   'P 1'
#
loop_
_entity.id
_entity.type
_entity.pdbx_description
1 polymer ?
#
loop_
_entity_poly.entity_id
_entity_poly.type
_entity_poly.pdbx_seq_one_letter_code
_entity_poly.pdbx_strand_id
1 'polypeptide(L)'
;MFAIGLLATILAILLICAIRPIAAPASPLTTEELRFLCPEERDFCHEHSKQGFCYGKSIKAKLLAKQCKCSCANAHHRRIQNCCRTVGDHDMRFCLPLCGYNTTANDLGSGLGLKCITQLTIWTYCAADANDNTECCKRKGVPSECASFCRGDVPTCDMSSIFSYQPCLKNLDKILECQMEDLAPEPHFNKEWRPICDWQN
;
A
#
# COMPACT_ATOMS: atom_id res chain seq x y z
N MET A 1 -52.35 -5.24 14.09
CA MET A 1 -51.34 -6.32 14.24
C MET A 1 -50.18 -6.25 13.23
N PHE A 2 -50.13 -5.28 12.29
CA PHE A 2 -49.05 -5.18 11.29
C PHE A 2 -47.88 -4.23 11.64
N ALA A 3 -48.04 -3.35 12.63
CA ALA A 3 -47.02 -2.33 12.96
C ALA A 3 -45.85 -2.84 13.82
N ILE A 4 -46.08 -3.90 14.62
CA ILE A 4 -45.08 -4.44 15.56
C ILE A 4 -43.99 -5.23 14.82
N GLY A 5 -44.34 -5.91 13.73
CA GLY A 5 -43.39 -6.69 12.93
C GLY A 5 -42.37 -5.84 12.16
N LEU A 6 -42.75 -4.64 11.73
CA LEU A 6 -41.87 -3.72 11.00
C LEU A 6 -40.84 -3.04 11.92
N LEU A 7 -41.25 -2.71 13.15
CA LEU A 7 -40.34 -2.18 14.17
C LEU A 7 -39.30 -3.21 14.61
N ALA A 8 -39.70 -4.48 14.74
CA ALA A 8 -38.78 -5.57 15.11
C ALA A 8 -37.74 -5.87 14.02
N THR A 9 -38.12 -5.82 12.74
CA THR A 9 -37.18 -6.00 11.63
C THR A 9 -36.24 -4.81 11.46
N ILE A 10 -36.71 -3.57 11.64
CA ILE A 10 -35.86 -2.38 11.64
C ILE A 10 -34.85 -2.42 12.80
N LEU A 11 -35.27 -2.80 14.01
CA LEU A 11 -34.36 -2.93 15.15
C LEU A 11 -33.30 -4.01 14.90
N ALA A 12 -33.68 -5.15 14.32
CA ALA A 12 -32.76 -6.23 13.98
C ALA A 12 -31.73 -5.80 12.91
N ILE A 13 -32.14 -5.07 11.88
CA ILE A 13 -31.24 -4.54 10.85
C ILE A 13 -30.27 -3.50 11.44
N LEU A 14 -30.73 -2.63 12.34
CA LEU A 14 -29.88 -1.66 13.03
C LEU A 14 -28.86 -2.34 13.95
N LEU A 15 -29.25 -3.42 14.65
CA LEU A 15 -28.34 -4.26 15.44
C LEU A 15 -27.30 -4.99 14.57
N ILE A 16 -27.70 -5.53 13.41
CA ILE A 16 -26.77 -6.19 12.47
C ILE A 16 -25.77 -5.17 11.87
N CYS A 17 -26.21 -3.95 11.58
CA CYS A 17 -25.32 -2.87 11.10
C CYS A 17 -24.38 -2.34 12.18
N ALA A 18 -24.78 -2.34 13.45
CA ALA A 18 -23.96 -1.90 14.58
C ALA A 18 -22.83 -2.89 14.95
N ILE A 19 -22.90 -4.14 14.48
CA ILE A 19 -21.88 -5.17 14.70
C ILE A 19 -21.06 -5.40 13.42
N ARG A 20 -20.97 -4.40 12.53
CA ARG A 20 -19.90 -4.45 11.51
C ARG A 20 -18.57 -4.48 12.28
N PRO A 21 -17.76 -5.55 12.15
CA PRO A 21 -16.46 -5.56 12.79
C PRO A 21 -15.72 -4.35 12.26
N ILE A 22 -15.36 -3.45 13.18
CA ILE A 22 -14.35 -2.42 12.92
C ILE A 22 -13.19 -3.19 12.29
N ALA A 23 -12.83 -2.83 11.06
CA ALA A 23 -11.75 -3.49 10.34
C ALA A 23 -10.56 -3.60 11.29
N ALA A 24 -10.24 -4.84 11.69
CA ALA A 24 -9.23 -5.06 12.70
C ALA A 24 -7.93 -4.36 12.23
N PRO A 25 -7.22 -3.66 13.13
CA PRO A 25 -5.94 -3.08 12.78
C PRO A 25 -5.06 -4.19 12.22
N ALA A 26 -4.44 -3.92 11.08
CA ALA A 26 -3.85 -4.97 10.29
C ALA A 26 -2.64 -5.59 11.03
N SER A 27 -2.78 -6.85 11.43
CA SER A 27 -1.77 -7.57 12.21
C SER A 27 -0.50 -7.85 11.40
N PRO A 28 0.66 -8.01 12.08
CA PRO A 28 1.87 -8.55 11.46
C PRO A 28 1.61 -9.92 10.83
N LEU A 29 2.30 -10.21 9.74
CA LEU A 29 2.20 -11.50 9.05
C LEU A 29 2.81 -12.61 9.92
N THR A 30 2.09 -13.70 10.13
CA THR A 30 2.54 -14.84 10.94
C THR A 30 3.22 -15.92 10.08
N THR A 31 4.03 -16.78 10.70
CA THR A 31 4.61 -17.95 10.01
C THR A 31 3.53 -18.86 9.44
N GLU A 32 2.44 -19.08 10.20
CA GLU A 32 1.38 -20.01 9.80
C GLU A 32 0.59 -19.49 8.58
N GLU A 33 0.31 -18.18 8.55
CA GLU A 33 -0.24 -17.54 7.35
C GLU A 33 0.69 -17.72 6.15
N LEU A 34 2.00 -17.55 6.33
CA LEU A 34 2.98 -17.72 5.26
C LEU A 34 3.08 -19.16 4.76
N ARG A 35 2.99 -20.15 5.64
CA ARG A 35 2.92 -21.57 5.25
C ARG A 35 1.70 -21.86 4.40
N PHE A 36 0.55 -21.31 4.77
CA PHE A 36 -0.68 -21.47 4.02
C PHE A 36 -0.61 -20.78 2.64
N LEU A 37 -0.08 -19.55 2.59
CA LEU A 37 0.01 -18.77 1.35
C LEU A 37 1.11 -19.26 0.40
N CYS A 38 2.20 -19.82 0.96
CA CYS A 38 3.41 -20.22 0.23
C CYS A 38 3.82 -21.65 0.59
N PRO A 39 2.98 -22.67 0.30
CA PRO A 39 3.20 -24.05 0.74
C PRO A 39 4.43 -24.70 0.10
N GLU A 40 4.85 -24.22 -1.07
CA GLU A 40 6.01 -24.72 -1.82
C GLU A 40 7.35 -24.18 -1.28
N GLU A 41 7.33 -23.15 -0.43
CA GLU A 41 8.54 -22.58 0.16
C GLU A 41 8.93 -23.29 1.46
N ARG A 42 10.23 -23.35 1.74
CA ARG A 42 10.76 -23.97 2.96
C ARG A 42 10.43 -23.12 4.18
N ASP A 43 10.32 -23.74 5.36
CA ASP A 43 10.08 -23.05 6.65
C ASP A 43 11.02 -21.85 6.89
N PHE A 44 12.27 -21.96 6.45
CA PHE A 44 13.23 -20.85 6.52
C PHE A 44 12.70 -19.56 5.88
N CYS A 45 12.02 -19.66 4.73
CA CYS A 45 11.40 -18.53 4.05
C CYS A 45 10.32 -17.89 4.91
N HIS A 46 9.42 -18.71 5.46
CA HIS A 46 8.31 -18.21 6.29
C HIS A 46 8.83 -17.50 7.55
N GLU A 47 9.80 -18.11 8.25
CA GLU A 47 10.40 -17.55 9.46
C GLU A 47 11.17 -16.25 9.21
N HIS A 48 11.97 -16.20 8.15
CA HIS A 48 12.82 -15.04 7.88
C HIS A 48 12.02 -13.88 7.26
N SER A 49 11.00 -14.17 6.47
CA SER A 49 10.11 -13.14 5.92
C SER A 49 9.32 -12.42 7.01
N LYS A 50 8.84 -13.13 8.05
CA LYS A 50 8.12 -12.50 9.18
C LYS A 50 9.02 -11.59 10.03
N GLN A 51 10.34 -11.83 10.03
CA GLN A 51 11.33 -11.06 10.79
C GLN A 51 11.79 -9.78 10.06
N GLY A 52 11.15 -9.44 8.93
CA GLY A 52 11.48 -8.25 8.15
C GLY A 52 12.74 -8.39 7.30
N PHE A 53 13.30 -9.60 7.15
CA PHE A 53 14.51 -9.81 6.33
C PHE A 53 14.26 -9.73 4.83
N CYS A 54 13.02 -9.51 4.37
CA CYS A 54 12.74 -9.19 2.97
C CYS A 54 12.94 -7.71 2.65
N TYR A 55 13.08 -6.84 3.66
CA TYR A 55 13.09 -5.39 3.47
C TYR A 55 14.51 -4.83 3.29
N GLY A 56 14.60 -3.83 2.43
CA GLY A 56 15.80 -3.05 2.20
C GLY A 56 16.82 -3.71 1.26
N LYS A 57 17.95 -3.04 1.08
CA LYS A 57 18.99 -3.39 0.09
C LYS A 57 20.15 -4.25 0.60
N SER A 58 20.07 -4.78 1.81
CA SER A 58 21.14 -5.62 2.38
C SER A 58 21.35 -6.89 1.54
N ILE A 59 22.57 -7.47 1.56
CA ILE A 59 22.87 -8.74 0.87
C ILE A 59 21.91 -9.83 1.34
N LYS A 60 21.64 -9.89 2.65
CA LYS A 60 20.69 -10.82 3.25
C LYS A 60 19.29 -10.66 2.67
N ALA A 61 18.80 -9.42 2.56
CA ALA A 61 17.48 -9.14 2.03
C ALA A 61 17.36 -9.49 0.54
N LYS A 62 18.35 -9.08 -0.26
CA LYS A 62 18.40 -9.42 -1.69
C LYS A 62 18.44 -10.92 -1.95
N LEU A 63 19.24 -11.66 -1.17
CA LEU A 63 19.32 -13.12 -1.27
C LEU A 63 18.00 -13.79 -0.87
N LEU A 64 17.40 -13.34 0.23
CA LEU A 64 16.14 -13.89 0.71
C LEU A 64 15.01 -13.62 -0.28
N ALA A 65 14.86 -12.40 -0.79
CA ALA A 65 13.85 -12.07 -1.79
C ALA A 65 13.98 -12.89 -3.08
N LYS A 66 15.21 -13.26 -3.47
CA LYS A 66 15.46 -14.11 -4.64
C LYS A 66 15.08 -15.57 -4.40
N GLN A 67 15.33 -16.09 -3.19
CA GLN A 67 15.09 -17.49 -2.83
C GLN A 67 13.65 -17.75 -2.37
N CYS A 68 13.06 -16.79 -1.66
CA CYS A 68 11.76 -16.85 -0.99
C CYS A 68 10.79 -15.85 -1.63
N LYS A 69 10.56 -16.03 -2.93
CA LYS A 69 9.78 -15.11 -3.77
C LYS A 69 8.37 -14.91 -3.24
N CYS A 70 7.67 -15.98 -2.89
CA CYS A 70 6.29 -15.93 -2.41
C CYS A 70 6.21 -15.28 -1.03
N SER A 71 7.03 -15.72 -0.07
CA SER A 71 6.99 -15.19 1.30
C SER A 71 7.38 -13.72 1.34
N CYS A 72 8.40 -13.30 0.59
CA CYS A 72 8.78 -11.89 0.52
C CYS A 72 7.73 -11.05 -0.22
N ALA A 73 7.13 -11.54 -1.31
CA ALA A 73 6.04 -10.82 -1.96
C ALA A 73 4.86 -10.57 -1.00
N ASN A 74 4.48 -11.57 -0.20
CA ASN A 74 3.44 -11.42 0.81
C ASN A 74 3.84 -10.49 1.96
N ALA A 75 5.11 -10.51 2.39
CA ALA A 75 5.62 -9.57 3.39
C ALA A 75 5.58 -8.11 2.89
N HIS A 76 5.99 -7.85 1.65
CA HIS A 76 5.89 -6.52 1.03
C HIS A 76 4.43 -6.09 0.85
N HIS A 77 3.58 -6.99 0.33
CA HIS A 77 2.15 -6.75 0.16
C HIS A 77 1.47 -6.40 1.49
N ARG A 78 1.70 -7.18 2.55
CA ARG A 78 1.14 -6.89 3.87
C ARG A 78 1.60 -5.54 4.40
N ARG A 79 2.88 -5.18 4.25
CA ARG A 79 3.43 -3.90 4.73
C ARG A 79 2.68 -2.70 4.14
N ILE A 80 2.63 -2.61 2.82
CA ILE A 80 2.01 -1.46 2.14
C ILE A 80 0.49 -1.44 2.34
N GLN A 81 -0.17 -2.60 2.33
CA GLN A 81 -1.60 -2.71 2.62
C GLN A 81 -1.94 -2.26 4.04
N ASN A 82 -1.10 -2.58 5.02
CA ASN A 82 -1.29 -2.14 6.39
C ASN A 82 -1.23 -0.61 6.48
N CYS A 83 -0.29 0.02 5.79
CA CYS A 83 -0.25 1.48 5.70
C CYS A 83 -1.53 2.03 5.05
N CYS A 84 -1.88 1.58 3.83
CA CYS A 84 -3.04 2.10 3.10
C CYS A 84 -4.36 1.94 3.85
N ARG A 85 -4.55 0.83 4.58
CA ARG A 85 -5.74 0.63 5.42
C ARG A 85 -5.74 1.54 6.66
N THR A 86 -4.58 1.95 7.14
CA THR A 86 -4.42 2.75 8.35
C THR A 86 -4.55 4.24 8.06
N VAL A 87 -3.87 4.74 7.02
CA VAL A 87 -3.84 6.17 6.69
C VAL A 87 -4.92 6.55 5.68
N GLY A 88 -5.39 5.60 4.88
CA GLY A 88 -6.38 5.84 3.85
C GLY A 88 -7.75 6.17 4.41
N ASP A 89 -8.49 6.96 3.64
CA ASP A 89 -9.88 7.27 3.94
C ASP A 89 -10.83 6.11 3.55
N HIS A 90 -12.13 6.39 3.51
CA HIS A 90 -13.13 5.42 3.09
C HIS A 90 -12.91 4.93 1.65
N ASP A 91 -12.51 5.81 0.75
CA ASP A 91 -12.38 5.53 -0.69
C ASP A 91 -11.16 4.68 -0.98
N MET A 92 -10.12 4.78 -0.14
CA MET A 92 -8.94 3.93 -0.23
C MET A 92 -9.29 2.43 -0.17
N ARG A 93 -10.41 2.04 0.47
CA ARG A 93 -10.85 0.63 0.52
C ARG A 93 -11.11 0.05 -0.87
N PHE A 94 -11.69 0.84 -1.76
CA PHE A 94 -11.91 0.44 -3.16
C PHE A 94 -10.59 0.39 -3.94
N CYS A 95 -9.63 1.22 -3.55
CA CYS A 95 -8.35 1.39 -4.23
C CYS A 95 -7.21 0.50 -3.68
N LEU A 96 -7.47 -0.30 -2.64
CA LEU A 96 -6.50 -1.26 -2.10
C LEU A 96 -5.88 -2.20 -3.15
N PRO A 97 -6.55 -2.65 -4.23
CA PRO A 97 -5.89 -3.46 -5.25
C PRO A 97 -4.72 -2.75 -5.95
N LEU A 98 -4.73 -1.42 -6.00
CA LEU A 98 -3.62 -0.60 -6.52
C LEU A 98 -2.58 -0.29 -5.45
N CYS A 99 -2.87 -0.53 -4.17
CA CYS A 99 -1.92 -0.31 -3.09
C CYS A 99 -0.93 -1.47 -2.95
N GLY A 100 0.02 -1.55 -3.88
CA GLY A 100 1.03 -2.60 -3.93
C GLY A 100 2.37 -2.08 -4.43
N TYR A 101 3.45 -2.81 -4.09
CA TYR A 101 4.75 -2.66 -4.74
C TYR A 101 4.83 -3.38 -6.08
N ASN A 102 3.84 -4.22 -6.39
CA ASN A 102 3.67 -4.91 -7.67
C ASN A 102 2.72 -4.17 -8.62
N THR A 103 2.19 -3.01 -8.22
CA THR A 103 1.31 -2.18 -9.05
C THR A 103 2.09 -1.64 -10.24
N THR A 104 1.56 -1.82 -11.45
CA THR A 104 2.23 -1.44 -12.70
C THR A 104 1.69 -0.11 -13.26
N ALA A 105 2.42 0.44 -14.23
CA ALA A 105 1.96 1.62 -14.98
C ALA A 105 0.62 1.37 -15.69
N ASN A 106 0.38 0.13 -16.14
CA ASN A 106 -0.86 -0.27 -16.77
C ASN A 106 -2.02 -0.31 -15.77
N ASP A 107 -1.77 -0.76 -14.54
CA ASP A 107 -2.79 -0.78 -13.48
C ASP A 107 -3.22 0.65 -13.11
N LEU A 108 -2.26 1.57 -13.00
CA LEU A 108 -2.52 2.99 -12.74
C LEU A 108 -3.16 3.71 -13.94
N GLY A 109 -2.89 3.25 -15.18
CA GLY A 109 -3.56 3.73 -16.40
C GLY A 109 -4.92 3.07 -16.68
N SER A 110 -5.29 2.04 -15.93
CA SER A 110 -6.53 1.30 -16.14
C SER A 110 -7.77 2.09 -15.68
N GLY A 111 -8.97 1.61 -16.01
CA GLY A 111 -10.21 2.18 -15.50
C GLY A 111 -10.32 2.18 -13.96
N LEU A 112 -9.62 1.27 -13.27
CA LEU A 112 -9.51 1.30 -11.81
C LEU A 112 -8.55 2.42 -11.37
N GLY A 113 -7.40 2.54 -12.02
CA GLY A 113 -6.42 3.61 -11.78
C GLY A 113 -7.02 5.00 -11.90
N LEU A 114 -7.80 5.23 -12.97
CA LEU A 114 -8.51 6.50 -13.17
C LEU A 114 -9.49 6.82 -12.03
N LYS A 115 -10.24 5.82 -11.53
CA LYS A 115 -11.19 6.01 -10.41
C LYS A 115 -10.49 6.26 -9.07
N CYS A 116 -9.25 5.80 -8.95
CA CYS A 116 -8.47 5.83 -7.71
C CYS A 116 -7.42 6.95 -7.70
N ILE A 117 -7.49 7.90 -8.64
CA ILE A 117 -6.43 8.88 -8.78
C ILE A 117 -6.26 9.76 -7.54
N THR A 118 -7.37 10.15 -6.89
CA THR A 118 -7.32 10.96 -5.66
C THR A 118 -6.67 10.21 -4.49
N GLN A 119 -6.57 8.89 -4.59
CA GLN A 119 -5.97 8.01 -3.60
C GLN A 119 -4.48 7.72 -3.90
N LEU A 120 -3.94 8.25 -5.01
CA LEU A 120 -2.55 8.03 -5.40
C LEU A 120 -1.56 8.67 -4.41
N THR A 121 -1.91 9.80 -3.77
CA THR A 121 -1.13 10.39 -2.68
C THR A 121 -0.95 9.40 -1.53
N ILE A 122 -2.02 8.70 -1.13
CA ILE A 122 -1.98 7.70 -0.05
C ILE A 122 -1.12 6.51 -0.46
N TRP A 123 -1.30 6.00 -1.69
CA TRP A 123 -0.48 4.89 -2.18
C TRP A 123 1.01 5.26 -2.24
N THR A 124 1.35 6.42 -2.81
CA THR A 124 2.76 6.85 -2.93
C THR A 124 3.42 7.10 -1.57
N TYR A 125 2.70 7.71 -0.62
CA TYR A 125 3.17 7.86 0.76
C TYR A 125 3.47 6.51 1.41
N CYS A 126 2.54 5.55 1.28
CA CYS A 126 2.70 4.22 1.85
C CYS A 126 3.79 3.39 1.16
N ALA A 127 3.97 3.56 -0.15
CA ALA A 127 5.06 2.92 -0.88
C ALA A 127 6.42 3.48 -0.47
N ALA A 128 6.53 4.80 -0.28
CA ALA A 128 7.76 5.43 0.21
C ALA A 128 8.06 5.11 1.67
N ASP A 129 7.06 4.66 2.43
CA ASP A 129 7.16 4.41 3.88
C ASP A 129 7.74 5.63 4.62
N ALA A 130 7.30 6.83 4.23
CA ALA A 130 7.79 8.12 4.71
C ALA A 130 9.32 8.37 4.54
N ASN A 131 10.00 7.67 3.64
CA ASN A 131 11.40 7.92 3.29
C ASN A 131 11.54 8.81 2.05
N ASP A 132 12.61 9.62 2.02
CA ASP A 132 13.00 10.38 0.82
C ASP A 132 13.93 9.55 -0.07
N ASN A 133 13.39 9.00 -1.16
CA ASN A 133 14.13 8.18 -2.11
C ASN A 133 14.74 8.97 -3.28
N THR A 134 14.73 10.31 -3.24
CA THR A 134 15.12 11.16 -4.37
C THR A 134 16.54 10.88 -4.86
N GLU A 135 17.49 10.63 -3.96
CA GLU A 135 18.87 10.31 -4.34
C GLU A 135 18.99 8.96 -5.06
N CYS A 136 18.19 7.96 -4.67
CA CYS A 136 18.13 6.69 -5.41
C CYS A 136 17.51 6.89 -6.80
N CYS A 137 16.37 7.58 -6.85
CA CYS A 137 15.68 7.91 -8.09
C CYS A 137 16.58 8.63 -9.09
N LYS A 138 17.31 9.65 -8.63
CA LYS A 138 18.28 10.41 -9.43
C LYS A 138 19.34 9.50 -10.03
N ARG A 139 19.93 8.59 -9.24
CA ARG A 139 20.92 7.62 -9.74
C ARG A 139 20.35 6.65 -10.77
N LYS A 140 19.07 6.30 -10.68
CA LYS A 140 18.36 5.43 -11.65
C LYS A 140 17.82 6.20 -12.87
N GLY A 141 18.08 7.50 -12.96
CA GLY A 141 17.64 8.35 -14.07
C GLY A 141 16.14 8.63 -14.07
N VAL A 142 15.51 8.66 -12.89
CA VAL A 142 14.15 9.19 -12.75
C VAL A 142 14.22 10.72 -12.91
N PRO A 143 13.43 11.33 -13.81
CA PRO A 143 13.43 12.76 -14.02
C PRO A 143 13.04 13.55 -12.76
N SER A 144 13.59 14.76 -12.59
CA SER A 144 13.37 15.58 -11.39
C SER A 144 11.92 16.01 -11.22
N GLU A 145 11.16 16.16 -12.30
CA GLU A 145 9.72 16.43 -12.28
C GLU A 145 8.92 15.30 -11.61
N CYS A 146 9.49 14.09 -11.52
CA CYS A 146 8.89 12.93 -10.86
C CYS A 146 9.37 12.74 -9.42
N ALA A 147 10.14 13.68 -8.86
CA ALA A 147 10.71 13.54 -7.53
C ALA A 147 9.66 13.38 -6.42
N SER A 148 8.42 13.84 -6.64
CA SER A 148 7.35 13.66 -5.67
C SER A 148 6.92 12.20 -5.49
N PHE A 149 7.01 11.39 -6.55
CA PHE A 149 6.80 9.95 -6.42
C PHE A 149 7.89 9.30 -5.57
N CYS A 150 9.13 9.78 -5.67
CA CYS A 150 10.26 9.25 -4.91
C CYS A 150 10.14 9.55 -3.41
N ARG A 151 9.59 10.72 -3.05
CA ARG A 151 9.32 11.08 -1.65
C ARG A 151 8.01 10.53 -1.11
N GLY A 152 7.09 10.13 -1.99
CA GLY A 152 5.76 9.72 -1.59
C GLY A 152 4.83 10.88 -1.27
N ASP A 153 5.05 12.05 -1.88
CA ASP A 153 4.29 13.29 -1.62
C ASP A 153 3.59 13.82 -2.88
N VAL A 154 3.08 12.91 -3.73
CA VAL A 154 2.39 13.28 -4.97
C VAL A 154 1.09 14.02 -4.66
N PRO A 155 0.88 15.25 -5.14
CA PRO A 155 -0.28 16.07 -4.76
C PRO A 155 -1.54 15.70 -5.59
N THR A 156 -2.07 14.49 -5.46
CA THR A 156 -3.24 14.05 -6.24
C THR A 156 -4.56 14.41 -5.55
N CYS A 157 -4.87 15.69 -5.48
CA CYS A 157 -6.06 16.18 -4.78
C CYS A 157 -7.29 16.38 -5.67
N ASP A 158 -7.12 16.26 -6.99
CA ASP A 158 -8.21 16.33 -7.95
C ASP A 158 -7.97 15.40 -9.14
N MET A 159 -8.96 15.30 -10.02
CA MET A 159 -8.86 14.48 -11.24
C MET A 159 -7.91 15.08 -12.29
N SER A 160 -7.71 16.40 -12.29
CA SER A 160 -6.86 17.11 -13.27
C SER A 160 -5.37 16.80 -13.08
N SER A 161 -5.03 16.46 -11.85
CA SER A 161 -3.72 16.01 -11.38
C SER A 161 -3.17 14.85 -12.25
N ILE A 162 -4.02 14.04 -12.88
CA ILE A 162 -3.62 12.94 -13.78
C ILE A 162 -2.58 13.31 -14.83
N PHE A 163 -2.75 14.47 -15.47
CA PHE A 163 -1.91 14.87 -16.59
C PHE A 163 -0.49 15.21 -16.15
N SER A 164 -0.33 15.68 -14.91
CA SER A 164 0.95 16.07 -14.34
C SER A 164 1.85 14.87 -14.04
N TYR A 165 1.28 13.68 -13.81
CA TYR A 165 2.04 12.51 -13.37
C TYR A 165 2.09 11.37 -14.37
N GLN A 166 1.20 11.35 -15.36
CA GLN A 166 1.23 10.35 -16.42
C GLN A 166 2.65 10.17 -17.03
N PRO A 167 3.46 11.22 -17.26
CA PRO A 167 4.83 11.08 -17.73
C PRO A 167 5.76 10.32 -16.77
N CYS A 168 5.44 10.27 -15.47
CA CYS A 168 6.21 9.60 -14.44
C CYS A 168 5.92 8.10 -14.35
N LEU A 169 4.77 7.63 -14.84
CA LEU A 169 4.40 6.21 -14.82
C LEU A 169 5.41 5.33 -15.56
N LYS A 170 6.09 5.85 -16.59
CA LYS A 170 7.18 5.12 -17.30
C LYS A 170 8.39 4.81 -16.42
N ASN A 171 8.53 5.51 -15.28
CA ASN A 171 9.61 5.31 -14.31
C ASN A 171 9.14 4.57 -13.06
N LEU A 172 7.89 4.10 -13.03
CA LEU A 172 7.27 3.49 -11.85
C LEU A 172 8.10 2.34 -11.27
N ASP A 173 8.59 1.43 -12.11
CA ASP A 173 9.40 0.30 -11.66
C ASP A 173 10.69 0.75 -10.95
N LYS A 174 11.34 1.81 -11.45
CA LYS A 174 12.55 2.38 -10.84
C LYS A 174 12.25 3.08 -9.51
N ILE A 175 11.11 3.76 -9.45
CA ILE A 175 10.62 4.44 -8.25
C ILE A 175 10.33 3.40 -7.16
N LEU A 176 9.53 2.37 -7.48
CA LEU A 176 9.18 1.31 -6.54
C LEU A 176 10.40 0.50 -6.12
N GLU A 177 11.36 0.25 -7.02
CA GLU A 177 12.63 -0.38 -6.67
C GLU A 177 13.38 0.45 -5.61
N CYS A 178 13.50 1.77 -5.80
CA CYS A 178 14.12 2.64 -4.82
C CYS A 178 13.39 2.64 -3.47
N GLN A 179 12.06 2.76 -3.50
CA GLN A 179 11.23 2.72 -2.30
C GLN A 179 11.41 1.39 -1.53
N MET A 180 11.44 0.26 -2.23
CA MET A 180 11.68 -1.06 -1.63
C MET A 180 13.10 -1.21 -1.06
N GLU A 181 14.11 -0.61 -1.70
CA GLU A 181 15.50 -0.63 -1.24
C GLU A 181 15.73 0.10 0.09
N ASP A 182 14.84 1.04 0.45
CA ASP A 182 14.94 1.86 1.66
C ASP A 182 14.02 1.41 2.80
N LEU A 183 13.24 0.34 2.59
CA LEU A 183 12.41 -0.25 3.64
C LEU A 183 13.28 -0.80 4.78
N ALA A 184 12.99 -0.33 6.00
CA ALA A 184 13.51 -0.92 7.23
C ALA A 184 12.62 -2.08 7.72
N PRO A 185 13.10 -2.94 8.64
CA PRO A 185 12.25 -3.94 9.28
C PRO A 185 10.98 -3.34 9.89
N GLU A 186 11.12 -2.24 10.64
CA GLU A 186 10.01 -1.50 11.22
C GLU A 186 9.41 -0.50 10.21
N PRO A 187 8.09 -0.38 10.10
CA PRO A 187 7.42 0.67 9.33
C PRO A 187 7.66 2.07 9.90
N HIS A 188 7.95 3.04 9.04
CA HIS A 188 8.20 4.43 9.45
C HIS A 188 7.01 5.35 9.22
N PHE A 189 5.96 4.91 8.53
CA PHE A 189 4.79 5.75 8.28
C PHE A 189 4.09 6.23 9.56
N ASN A 190 3.70 7.50 9.57
CA ASN A 190 2.83 8.11 10.57
C ASN A 190 1.36 7.68 10.32
N LYS A 191 0.69 7.14 11.35
CA LYS A 191 -0.70 6.63 11.28
C LYS A 191 -1.74 7.75 11.23
N GLU A 192 -1.38 8.90 11.79
CA GLU A 192 -2.18 10.13 11.81
C GLU A 192 -1.94 10.97 10.54
N TRP A 193 -1.01 10.58 9.67
CA TRP A 193 -0.77 11.30 8.41
C TRP A 193 -2.00 11.32 7.53
N ARG A 194 -2.25 12.46 6.88
CA ARG A 194 -3.32 12.65 5.91
C ARG A 194 -2.77 13.41 4.69
N PRO A 195 -3.30 13.16 3.49
CA PRO A 195 -2.94 13.95 2.33
C PRO A 195 -3.31 15.42 2.56
N ILE A 196 -2.39 16.33 2.28
CA ILE A 196 -2.64 17.78 2.31
C ILE A 196 -3.12 18.16 0.91
N CYS A 197 -4.30 18.77 0.83
CA CYS A 197 -4.85 19.27 -0.41
C CYS A 197 -5.04 20.77 -0.34
N ASP A 198 -4.56 21.49 -1.37
CA ASP A 198 -4.55 22.96 -1.39
C ASP A 198 -5.94 23.59 -1.27
N TRP A 199 -7.01 22.83 -1.59
CA TRP A 199 -8.41 23.24 -1.37
C TRP A 199 -8.83 23.35 0.11
N GLN A 200 -7.94 22.99 1.05
CA GLN A 200 -8.17 23.08 2.50
C GLN A 200 -7.63 24.39 3.11
N ASN A 201 -7.13 25.32 2.27
CA ASN A 201 -6.67 26.65 2.67
C ASN A 201 -7.62 27.77 2.20
#